data_AF-A0A924GDV2-F1
#
_entry.id   AF-A0A924GDV2-F1
#
_cell.length_a   1.000
_cell.length_b   1.000
_cell.length_c   1.000
_cell.angle_alpha   90.00
_cell.angle_beta   90.00
_cell.angle_gamma   90.00
#
_symmetry.space_group_name_H-M   'P 1'
#
loop_
_entity.id
_entity.type
_entity.pdbx_description
1 polymer ?
#
loop_
_entity_poly.entity_id
_entity_poly.type
_entity_poly.pdbx_seq_one_letter_code
_entity_poly.pdbx_strand_id
1 'polypeptide(L)'
;FFIQARDKAQIVSVALEKEQSAALAERIEEVLDELMADEGNPFSIPALTPEGLVDNDPLEQPVEEQFRAGAMSLGWDPSTAQIVIEAFPLVEADAEALDLVELEEPEEVLLVRIPVGTARAFAKRTREVVGAGRPICPLCRVPMDDDHVCTLPDGFR
;
A
#
# COMPACT_ATOMS: atom_id res chain seq x y z
N PHE A 1 -6.61 -4.19 2.84
CA PHE A 1 -5.96 -2.87 2.75
C PHE A 1 -6.19 -2.34 1.36
N PHE A 2 -6.07 -1.03 1.14
CA PHE A 2 -6.16 -0.46 -0.20
C PHE A 2 -4.98 0.49 -0.43
N ILE A 3 -4.43 0.47 -1.64
CA ILE A 3 -3.62 1.57 -2.15
C ILE A 3 -4.52 2.39 -3.08
N GLN A 4 -4.58 3.71 -2.87
CA GLN A 4 -5.23 4.63 -3.77
C GLN A 4 -4.19 5.48 -4.49
N ALA A 5 -4.31 5.57 -5.81
CA ALA A 5 -3.50 6.45 -6.64
C ALA A 5 -4.41 7.42 -7.38
N ARG A 6 -3.96 8.68 -7.49
CA ARG A 6 -4.66 9.73 -8.24
C ARG A 6 -3.80 10.22 -9.39
N ASP A 7 -4.37 10.25 -10.59
CA ASP A 7 -3.89 11.05 -11.72
C ASP A 7 -4.98 12.02 -12.17
N LYS A 8 -4.76 13.32 -11.92
CA LYS A 8 -5.73 14.39 -12.16
C LYS A 8 -7.09 14.10 -11.52
N ALA A 9 -8.09 13.75 -12.33
CA ALA A 9 -9.46 13.46 -11.91
C ALA A 9 -9.74 11.96 -11.74
N GLN A 10 -8.80 11.09 -12.09
CA GLN A 10 -8.95 9.65 -11.97
C GLN A 10 -8.35 9.18 -10.65
N ILE A 11 -9.11 8.35 -9.95
CA ILE A 11 -8.67 7.64 -8.75
C ILE A 11 -8.82 6.16 -9.04
N VAL A 12 -7.80 5.39 -8.71
CA VAL A 12 -7.82 3.93 -8.76
C VAL A 12 -7.53 3.38 -7.38
N SER A 13 -8.29 2.38 -6.95
CA SER A 13 -8.07 1.68 -5.69
C SER A 13 -7.76 0.21 -5.96
N VAL A 14 -6.61 -0.27 -5.51
CA VAL A 14 -6.24 -1.68 -5.58
C VAL A 14 -6.24 -2.27 -4.18
N ALA A 15 -6.84 -3.45 -4.01
CA ALA A 15 -6.87 -4.14 -2.73
C ALA A 15 -5.58 -4.92 -2.48
N LEU A 16 -5.04 -4.80 -1.28
CA LEU A 16 -3.84 -5.50 -0.83
C LEU A 16 -4.12 -6.30 0.43
N GLU A 17 -3.40 -7.41 0.58
CA GLU A 17 -3.24 -8.09 1.86
C GLU A 17 -2.44 -7.24 2.85
N LYS A 18 -2.57 -7.56 4.14
CA LYS A 18 -1.86 -6.84 5.20
C LYS A 18 -0.36 -7.03 5.06
N GLU A 19 0.05 -8.26 4.78
CA GLU A 19 1.43 -8.71 4.63
C GLU A 19 2.07 -8.03 3.42
N GLN A 20 1.37 -7.95 2.28
CA GLN A 20 1.83 -7.19 1.11
C GLN A 20 2.02 -5.70 1.43
N SER A 21 1.07 -5.09 2.13
CA SER A 21 1.14 -3.67 2.53
C SER A 21 2.35 -3.41 3.44
N ALA A 22 2.59 -4.31 4.40
CA ALA A 22 3.74 -4.24 5.30
C ALA A 22 5.06 -4.38 4.53
N ALA A 23 5.17 -5.42 3.69
CA ALA A 23 6.37 -5.70 2.90
C ALA A 23 6.69 -4.57 1.91
N LEU A 24 5.68 -3.98 1.27
CA LEU A 24 5.88 -2.84 0.37
C LEU A 24 6.48 -1.64 1.12
N ALA A 25 5.94 -1.32 2.30
CA ALA A 25 6.43 -0.20 3.10
C ALA A 25 7.88 -0.42 3.56
N GLU A 26 8.18 -1.62 4.07
CA GLU A 26 9.55 -2.00 4.47
C GLU A 26 10.51 -1.91 3.29
N ARG A 27 10.15 -2.49 2.14
CA ARG A 27 11.01 -2.52 0.96
C ARG A 27 11.27 -1.12 0.38
N ILE A 28 10.28 -0.22 0.42
CA ILE A 28 10.48 1.18 0.03
C ILE A 28 11.51 1.85 0.94
N GLU A 29 11.46 1.62 2.25
CA GLU A 29 12.44 2.23 3.17
C GLU A 29 13.85 1.69 2.94
N GLU A 30 13.99 0.38 2.77
CA GLU A 30 15.27 -0.25 2.42
C GLU A 30 15.87 0.38 1.17
N VAL A 31 15.10 0.48 0.08
CA VAL A 31 15.57 1.08 -1.18
C VAL A 31 15.97 2.54 -0.98
N LEU A 32 15.17 3.33 -0.26
CA LEU A 32 15.50 4.74 -0.01
C LEU A 32 16.77 4.88 0.86
N ASP A 33 16.97 3.99 1.83
CA ASP A 33 18.14 4.03 2.72
C ASP A 33 19.41 3.56 1.99
N GLU A 34 19.31 2.56 1.12
CA GLU A 34 20.37 2.15 0.20
C GLU A 34 20.77 3.30 -0.73
N LEU A 35 19.79 3.97 -1.34
CA LEU A 35 20.04 5.14 -2.21
C LEU A 35 20.67 6.31 -1.43
N MET A 36 20.34 6.47 -0.17
CA MET A 36 20.92 7.53 0.67
C MET A 36 22.37 7.23 1.07
N ALA A 37 22.70 5.95 1.24
CA ALA A 37 24.04 5.49 1.60
C ALA A 37 25.01 5.43 0.40
N ASP A 38 24.49 5.40 -0.83
CA ASP A 38 25.29 5.42 -2.05
C ASP A 38 25.93 6.82 -2.28
N GLU A 39 27.24 6.92 -2.07
CA GLU A 39 28.02 8.14 -2.31
C GLU A 39 28.00 8.60 -3.77
N GLY A 40 27.69 7.70 -4.71
CA GLY A 40 27.55 7.99 -6.14
C GLY A 40 26.18 8.55 -6.52
N ASN A 41 25.20 8.54 -5.63
CA ASN A 41 23.85 8.99 -5.91
C ASN A 41 23.79 10.53 -6.02
N PRO A 42 23.43 11.10 -7.18
CA PRO A 42 23.32 12.55 -7.33
C PRO A 42 22.05 13.14 -6.70
N PHE A 43 21.11 12.31 -6.25
CA PHE A 43 19.83 12.74 -5.70
C PHE A 43 19.85 12.83 -4.17
N SER A 44 19.21 13.86 -3.63
CA SER A 44 19.03 14.00 -2.19
C SER A 44 17.85 13.13 -1.74
N ILE A 45 18.14 12.08 -0.99
CA ILE A 45 17.13 11.20 -0.39
C ILE A 45 16.83 11.67 1.03
N PRO A 46 15.57 11.96 1.39
CA PRO A 46 15.25 12.43 2.73
C PRO A 46 15.29 11.27 3.74
N ALA A 47 15.97 11.51 4.86
CA ALA A 47 16.05 10.55 5.97
C ALA A 47 14.72 10.40 6.73
N LEU A 48 13.91 11.46 6.74
CA LEU A 48 12.61 11.51 7.40
C LEU A 48 11.54 12.00 6.43
N THR A 49 10.27 11.72 6.75
CA THR A 49 9.14 12.27 5.99
C THR A 49 9.17 13.80 6.02
N PRO A 50 9.23 14.48 4.86
CA PRO A 50 9.12 15.94 4.80
C PRO A 50 7.76 16.40 5.34
N GLU A 51 7.72 17.47 6.13
CA GLU A 51 6.51 17.95 6.81
C GLU A 51 5.33 18.19 5.85
N GLY A 52 5.60 18.78 4.68
CA GLY A 52 4.59 19.06 3.66
C GLY A 52 4.09 17.84 2.87
N LEU A 53 4.64 16.65 3.12
CA LEU A 53 4.24 15.40 2.47
C LEU A 53 3.58 14.41 3.44
N VAL A 54 3.39 14.79 4.71
CA VAL A 54 2.66 13.97 5.68
C VAL A 54 1.20 13.87 5.23
N ASP A 55 0.78 12.67 4.85
CA ASP A 55 -0.59 12.36 4.45
C ASP A 55 -1.24 11.44 5.50
N ASN A 56 -2.22 11.97 6.21
CA ASN A 56 -3.02 11.24 7.19
C ASN A 56 -4.51 11.23 6.84
N ASP A 57 -4.87 11.75 5.65
CA ASP A 57 -6.25 11.84 5.23
C ASP A 57 -6.83 10.44 4.99
N PRO A 58 -8.15 10.26 5.16
CA PRO A 58 -8.79 8.98 4.83
C PRO A 58 -8.76 8.74 3.32
N LEU A 59 -8.94 7.48 2.92
CA LEU A 59 -9.20 7.13 1.52
C LEU A 59 -10.41 7.90 0.99
N GLU A 60 -10.36 8.30 -0.28
CA GLU A 60 -11.49 8.95 -0.93
C GLU A 60 -12.65 7.97 -1.10
N GLN A 61 -13.86 8.45 -0.78
CA GLN A 61 -15.09 7.66 -0.77
C GLN A 61 -15.94 7.97 -2.01
N PRO A 62 -16.61 6.96 -2.61
CA PRO A 62 -16.56 5.54 -2.24
C PRO A 62 -15.25 4.86 -2.67
N VAL A 63 -14.74 3.93 -1.86
CA VAL A 63 -13.59 3.09 -2.26
C VAL A 63 -14.09 1.97 -3.16
N GLU A 64 -13.94 2.16 -4.46
CA GLU A 64 -14.25 1.15 -5.47
C GLU A 64 -13.00 0.31 -5.78
N GLU A 65 -13.05 -0.99 -5.46
CA GLU A 65 -11.98 -1.95 -5.75
C GLU A 65 -11.90 -2.19 -7.26
N GLN A 66 -10.74 -1.90 -7.87
CA GLN A 66 -10.46 -2.24 -9.26
C GLN A 66 -10.10 -3.72 -9.39
N PHE A 67 -9.09 -4.16 -8.61
CA PHE A 67 -8.69 -5.56 -8.48
C PHE A 67 -7.98 -5.81 -7.15
N ARG A 68 -7.78 -7.09 -6.82
CA ARG A 68 -6.95 -7.56 -5.72
C ARG A 68 -5.53 -7.85 -6.21
N ALA A 69 -4.53 -7.25 -5.58
CA ALA A 69 -3.13 -7.44 -5.94
C ALA A 69 -2.64 -8.86 -5.60
N GLY A 70 -2.03 -9.52 -6.58
CA GLY A 70 -1.25 -10.74 -6.42
C GLY A 70 0.23 -10.42 -6.33
N ALA A 71 0.93 -10.49 -7.47
CA ALA A 71 2.33 -10.11 -7.53
C ALA A 71 2.48 -8.57 -7.45
N MET A 72 3.56 -8.13 -6.80
CA MET A 72 3.93 -6.71 -6.74
C MET A 72 5.43 -6.55 -7.02
N SER A 73 5.78 -5.47 -7.70
CA SER A 73 7.17 -5.09 -7.99
C SER A 73 7.48 -3.71 -7.40
N LEU A 74 8.75 -3.50 -7.04
CA LEU A 74 9.28 -2.21 -6.63
C LEU A 74 10.56 -1.93 -7.41
N GLY A 75 10.63 -0.76 -8.03
CA GLY A 75 11.78 -0.28 -8.79
C GLY A 75 12.20 1.13 -8.42
N TRP A 76 13.38 1.51 -8.87
CA TRP A 76 13.93 2.86 -8.80
C TRP A 76 14.26 3.35 -10.21
N ASP A 77 13.74 4.51 -10.59
CA ASP A 77 14.05 5.19 -11.84
C ASP A 77 15.00 6.37 -11.57
N PRO A 78 16.30 6.24 -11.85
CA PRO A 78 17.27 7.31 -11.64
C PRO A 78 17.13 8.45 -12.66
N SER A 79 16.41 8.26 -13.77
CA SER A 79 16.23 9.34 -14.76
C SER A 79 15.28 10.43 -14.27
N THR A 80 14.34 10.06 -13.39
CA THR A 80 13.30 10.93 -12.85
C THR A 80 13.35 11.07 -11.33
N ALA A 81 14.25 10.33 -10.67
CA ALA A 81 14.35 10.22 -9.21
C ALA A 81 13.05 9.74 -8.55
N GLN A 82 12.46 8.68 -9.11
CA GLN A 82 11.16 8.15 -8.69
C GLN A 82 11.24 6.68 -8.28
N ILE A 83 10.50 6.35 -7.22
CA ILE A 83 10.15 4.97 -6.89
C ILE A 83 8.99 4.55 -7.79
N VAL A 84 9.11 3.36 -8.36
CA VAL A 84 8.12 2.75 -9.25
C VAL A 84 7.50 1.57 -8.52
N ILE A 85 6.18 1.57 -8.37
CA ILE A 85 5.41 0.48 -7.76
C ILE A 85 4.54 -0.12 -8.85
N GLU A 86 4.60 -1.44 -9.00
CA GLU A 86 3.72 -2.19 -9.87
C GLU A 86 2.91 -3.19 -9.05
N ALA A 87 1.60 -3.23 -9.28
CA ALA A 87 0.72 -4.26 -8.72
C ALA A 87 -0.04 -4.93 -9.85
N PHE A 88 0.02 -6.25 -9.84
CA PHE A 88 -0.64 -7.13 -10.81
C PHE A 88 -1.86 -7.79 -10.16
N PRO A 89 -2.94 -8.05 -10.93
CA PRO A 89 -4.08 -8.80 -10.45
C PRO A 89 -3.68 -10.17 -9.88
N LEU A 90 -4.39 -10.59 -8.83
CA LEU A 90 -4.28 -11.94 -8.30
C LEU A 90 -4.84 -12.92 -9.34
N VAL A 91 -3.99 -13.79 -9.85
CA VAL A 91 -4.40 -14.87 -10.74
C VAL A 91 -4.83 -16.06 -9.89
N GLU A 92 -6.13 -16.35 -9.88
CA GLU A 92 -6.66 -17.58 -9.28
C GLU A 92 -6.40 -18.74 -10.24
N ALA A 93 -5.22 -19.36 -10.16
CA ALA A 93 -4.95 -20.59 -10.89
C ALA A 93 -5.54 -21.78 -10.12
N ASP A 94 -6.42 -22.56 -10.74
CA ASP A 94 -6.77 -23.89 -10.26
C ASP A 94 -5.51 -24.74 -10.25
N ALA A 95 -5.27 -25.48 -9.16
CA ALA A 95 -4.01 -26.19 -8.92
C ALA A 95 -3.66 -27.23 -10.00
N GLU A 96 -4.63 -27.60 -10.85
CA GLU A 96 -4.49 -28.53 -11.98
C GLU A 96 -4.04 -27.85 -13.29
N ALA A 97 -4.01 -26.51 -13.38
CA ALA A 97 -3.67 -25.76 -14.59
C ALA A 97 -2.22 -25.23 -14.64
N LEU A 98 -1.43 -25.45 -13.59
CA LEU A 98 -0.09 -24.85 -13.40
C LEU A 98 0.94 -25.25 -14.47
N ASP A 99 0.71 -26.34 -15.23
CA ASP A 99 1.62 -26.82 -16.29
C ASP A 99 1.33 -26.21 -17.68
N LEU A 100 0.27 -25.40 -17.84
CA LEU A 100 -0.18 -24.88 -19.15
C LEU A 100 -0.39 -23.36 -19.21
N VAL A 101 -0.06 -22.62 -18.15
CA VAL A 101 -0.22 -21.16 -18.17
C VAL A 101 0.90 -20.56 -19.03
N GLU A 102 0.64 -20.39 -20.33
CA GLU A 102 1.30 -19.33 -21.08
C GLU A 102 1.14 -18.04 -20.27
N LEU A 103 2.25 -17.35 -20.01
CA LEU A 103 2.25 -16.07 -19.28
C LEU A 103 1.49 -15.04 -20.12
N GLU A 104 0.15 -15.09 -20.10
CA GLU A 104 -0.68 -14.06 -20.69
C GLU A 104 -0.32 -12.72 -20.04
N GLU A 105 -0.16 -11.70 -20.88
CA GLU A 105 0.05 -10.35 -20.38
C GLU A 105 -1.13 -9.98 -19.46
N PRO A 106 -0.86 -9.46 -18.26
CA PRO A 106 -1.92 -9.13 -17.31
C PRO A 106 -2.89 -8.14 -17.93
N GLU A 107 -4.20 -8.39 -17.82
CA GLU A 107 -5.25 -7.56 -18.43
C GLU A 107 -5.21 -6.11 -17.92
N GLU A 108 -4.76 -5.91 -16.68
CA GLU A 108 -4.57 -4.61 -16.06
C GLU A 108 -3.38 -4.61 -15.09
N VAL A 109 -2.74 -3.45 -14.91
CA VAL A 109 -1.61 -3.25 -13.98
C VAL A 109 -1.75 -1.87 -13.35
N LEU A 110 -1.60 -1.80 -12.03
CA LEU A 110 -1.40 -0.52 -11.35
C LEU A 110 0.08 -0.16 -11.41
N LEU A 111 0.42 0.92 -12.13
CA LEU A 111 1.77 1.46 -12.24
C LEU A 111 1.81 2.86 -11.62
N VAL A 112 2.47 2.98 -10.47
CA VAL A 112 2.60 4.25 -9.74
C VAL A 112 4.06 4.69 -9.74
N ARG A 113 4.31 5.96 -10.11
CA ARG A 113 5.62 6.60 -9.96
C ARG A 113 5.51 7.74 -8.96
N ILE A 114 6.30 7.68 -7.89
CA ILE A 114 6.31 8.71 -6.84
C ILE A 114 7.73 9.21 -6.56
N PRO A 115 7.92 10.52 -6.32
CA PRO A 115 9.21 11.05 -5.87
C PRO A 115 9.62 10.44 -4.53
N VAL A 116 10.93 10.41 -4.27
CA VAL A 116 11.53 9.83 -3.05
C VAL A 116 10.96 10.38 -1.73
N GLY A 117 10.60 11.67 -1.68
CA GLY A 117 9.95 12.27 -0.52
C GLY A 117 8.55 11.72 -0.26
N THR A 118 7.76 11.55 -1.32
CA THR A 118 6.41 10.97 -1.25
C THR A 118 6.50 9.48 -0.93
N ALA A 119 7.48 8.76 -1.48
CA ALA A 119 7.75 7.36 -1.12
C ALA A 119 8.07 7.20 0.38
N ARG A 120 8.90 8.10 0.95
CA ARG A 120 9.20 8.11 2.39
C ARG A 120 7.95 8.37 3.24
N ALA A 121 7.09 9.30 2.80
CA ALA A 121 5.82 9.57 3.48
C ALA A 121 4.88 8.36 3.44
N PHE A 122 4.71 7.77 2.25
CA PHE A 122 3.87 6.62 2.00
C PHE A 122 4.30 5.41 2.83
N ALA A 123 5.60 5.09 2.88
CA ALA A 123 6.11 3.96 3.65
C ALA A 123 5.86 4.14 5.16
N LYS A 124 6.16 5.34 5.70
CA LYS A 124 5.87 5.67 7.09
C LYS A 124 4.38 5.49 7.41
N ARG A 125 3.50 6.10 6.61
CA ARG A 125 2.04 6.05 6.81
C ARG A 125 1.52 4.62 6.72
N THR A 126 2.00 3.86 5.74
CA THR A 126 1.59 2.46 5.55
C THR A 126 1.93 1.61 6.77
N ARG A 127 3.13 1.77 7.36
CA ARG A 127 3.48 1.07 8.61
C ARG A 127 2.58 1.44 9.77
N GLU A 128 2.24 2.72 9.92
CA GLU A 128 1.30 3.18 10.95
C GLU A 128 -0.08 2.54 10.77
N VAL A 129 -0.60 2.51 9.54
CA VAL A 129 -1.92 1.91 9.22
C VAL A 129 -1.91 0.40 9.44
N VAL A 130 -0.86 -0.30 9.00
CA VAL A 130 -0.69 -1.75 9.20
C VAL A 130 -0.59 -2.08 10.70
N GLY A 131 0.13 -1.24 11.46
CA GLY A 131 0.38 -1.41 12.90
C GLY A 131 -0.79 -1.02 13.79
N ALA A 132 -1.65 -0.09 13.37
CA ALA A 132 -2.79 0.40 14.16
C ALA A 132 -3.82 -0.70 14.47
N GLY A 133 -3.90 -1.74 13.62
CA GLY A 133 -4.93 -2.77 13.73
C GLY A 133 -6.34 -2.19 13.62
N ARG A 134 -7.35 -3.03 13.85
CA ARG A 134 -8.72 -2.51 14.01
C ARG A 134 -8.83 -1.90 15.40
N PRO A 135 -9.42 -0.69 15.55
CA PRO A 135 -9.64 -0.12 16.87
C PRO A 135 -10.47 -1.09 17.72
N ILE A 136 -10.02 -1.36 18.94
CA ILE A 136 -10.72 -2.28 19.84
C ILE A 136 -11.93 -1.56 20.43
N CYS A 137 -13.11 -2.19 20.35
CA CYS A 137 -14.32 -1.66 20.97
C CYS A 137 -14.12 -1.56 22.49
N PRO A 138 -14.27 -0.38 23.13
CA PRO A 138 -14.06 -0.24 24.57
C PRO A 138 -15.08 -1.03 25.41
N LEU A 139 -16.21 -1.43 24.80
CA LEU A 139 -17.31 -2.14 25.44
C LEU A 139 -17.13 -3.66 25.35
N CYS A 140 -17.06 -4.23 24.14
CA CYS A 140 -16.97 -5.68 23.96
C CYS A 140 -15.53 -6.22 23.80
N ARG A 141 -14.53 -5.33 23.68
CA ARG A 141 -13.12 -5.66 23.46
C ARG A 141 -12.82 -6.49 22.20
N VAL A 142 -13.75 -6.50 21.26
CA VAL A 142 -13.56 -7.07 19.91
C VAL A 142 -13.08 -5.96 18.97
N PRO A 143 -12.21 -6.26 17.99
CA PRO A 143 -11.97 -5.40 16.85
C PRO A 143 -13.25 -4.78 16.27
N MET A 144 -13.26 -3.46 16.07
CA MET A 144 -14.35 -2.78 15.38
C MET A 144 -14.11 -2.79 13.88
N ASP A 145 -15.17 -3.14 13.16
CA ASP A 145 -15.31 -3.07 11.71
C ASP A 145 -16.13 -1.80 11.39
N ASP A 146 -16.22 -1.39 10.12
CA ASP A 146 -16.93 -0.15 9.74
C ASP A 146 -18.41 -0.13 10.16
N ASP A 147 -19.05 -1.32 10.24
CA ASP A 147 -20.44 -1.51 10.68
C ASP A 147 -20.57 -2.05 12.13
N HIS A 148 -19.56 -1.86 12.99
CA HIS A 148 -19.60 -2.40 14.35
C HIS A 148 -20.71 -1.75 15.20
N VAL A 149 -21.82 -2.47 15.40
CA VAL A 149 -22.85 -2.13 16.38
C VAL A 149 -22.63 -2.97 17.64
N CYS A 150 -22.22 -2.34 18.74
CA CYS A 150 -21.97 -3.03 19.99
C CYS A 150 -23.29 -3.42 20.69
N THR A 151 -23.72 -4.67 20.56
CA THR A 151 -24.82 -5.23 21.35
C THR A 151 -24.28 -5.75 22.67
N LEU A 152 -24.20 -4.88 23.68
CA LEU A 152 -23.92 -5.29 25.06
C LEU A 152 -25.05 -6.22 25.56
N PRO A 153 -24.74 -7.34 26.25
CA PRO A 153 -25.74 -8.06 27.05
C PRO A 153 -26.25 -7.14 28.17
N ASP A 154 -27.55 -7.20 28.47
CA ASP A 154 -28.19 -6.45 29.57
C ASP A 154 -27.47 -6.76 30.90
N GLY A 155 -26.64 -5.83 31.38
CA GLY A 155 -25.93 -5.99 32.65
C GLY A 155 -24.74 -5.08 32.92
N PHE A 156 -24.18 -4.41 31.90
CA PHE A 156 -23.14 -3.39 32.09
C PHE A 156 -23.78 -2.00 32.18
N ARG A 157 -24.07 -1.56 33.42
CA ARG A 157 -24.44 -0.19 33.77
C ARG A 157 -23.36 0.44 34.64
#